data_AF-A0A6V7LPG2-F1
#
_entry.id   AF-A0A6V7LPG2-F1
#
_cell.length_a   1.000
_cell.length_b   1.000
_cell.length_c   1.000
_cell.angle_alpha   90.00
_cell.angle_beta   90.00
_cell.angle_gamma   90.00
#
_symmetry.space_group_name_H-M   'P 1'
#
loop_
_entity.id
_entity.type
_entity.pdbx_description
1 polymer ?
#
loop_
_entity_poly.entity_id
_entity_poly.type
_entity_poly.pdbx_seq_one_letter_code
_entity_poly.pdbx_strand_id
1 'polypeptide(L)' 'VLNRAIDAKPQQDMQPAMLPLPPQLLPQYVITSGTRKDCVRLRGLPYEALVEHILEFMGEYAKHIVYRGVHMVYNAQ' A
#
# COMPACT_ATOMS: atom_id res chain seq x y z
N VAL A 1 48.92 35.24 16.04
CA VAL A 1 49.47 33.88 16.27
C VAL A 1 49.62 33.67 17.77
N LEU A 2 48.71 32.92 18.40
CA LEU A 2 48.98 31.85 19.37
C LEU A 2 47.65 31.32 19.91
N ASN A 3 47.33 30.09 19.53
CA ASN A 3 46.34 29.26 20.21
C ASN A 3 46.85 28.90 21.61
N ARG A 4 45.95 28.93 22.60
CA ARG A 4 45.98 28.05 23.79
C ARG A 4 44.55 28.04 24.34
N ALA A 5 43.74 27.05 23.94
CA ALA A 5 43.45 25.83 24.69
C ALA A 5 42.59 26.17 25.94
N ILE A 6 41.57 25.43 26.38
CA ILE A 6 41.29 23.98 26.36
C ILE A 6 39.78 23.85 26.69
N ASP A 7 39.11 22.87 26.07
CA ASP A 7 37.98 22.05 26.55
C ASP A 7 36.81 22.66 27.35
N ALA A 8 35.58 22.48 26.84
CA ALA A 8 34.51 21.85 27.63
C ALA A 8 33.22 21.64 26.80
N LYS A 9 32.83 20.36 26.75
CA LYS A 9 31.50 19.77 26.53
C LYS A 9 30.94 19.65 25.09
N PRO A 10 30.70 18.41 24.61
CA PRO A 10 29.69 18.18 23.59
C PRO A 10 28.34 18.52 24.23
N GLN A 11 27.70 19.58 23.77
CA GLN A 11 26.30 19.82 24.10
C GLN A 11 25.52 18.73 23.38
N GLN A 12 25.23 17.65 24.11
CA GLN A 12 24.31 16.62 23.70
C GLN A 12 23.03 17.30 23.28
N ASP A 13 22.79 17.31 21.97
CA ASP A 13 21.48 17.52 21.38
C ASP A 13 20.59 16.47 22.03
N MET A 14 19.88 16.85 23.09
CA MET A 14 18.87 16.00 23.71
C MET A 14 17.67 16.02 22.78
N GLN A 15 17.84 15.37 21.63
CA GLN A 15 16.73 14.97 20.80
C GLN A 15 15.84 14.08 21.68
N PRO A 16 14.57 14.44 21.91
CA PRO A 16 13.68 13.54 22.60
C PRO A 16 13.70 12.24 21.82
N ALA A 17 13.98 11.13 22.51
CA ALA A 17 13.97 9.81 21.93
C ALA A 17 12.61 9.63 21.22
N MET A 18 12.63 9.73 19.89
CA MET A 18 11.48 9.43 19.06
C MET A 18 11.23 7.95 19.26
N LEU A 19 10.33 7.63 20.20
CA LEU A 19 9.79 6.29 20.36
C LEU A 19 9.32 5.86 18.96
N PRO A 20 9.72 4.68 18.46
CA PRO A 20 9.22 4.20 17.19
C PRO A 20 7.71 4.05 17.34
N LEU A 21 6.98 4.99 16.74
CA LEU A 21 5.54 4.95 16.70
C LEU A 21 5.16 3.61 16.07
N PRO A 22 4.26 2.81 16.67
CA PRO A 22 3.84 1.55 16.07
C PRO A 22 3.41 1.81 14.63
N PRO A 23 3.77 0.94 13.66
CA PRO A 23 3.34 1.10 12.29
C PRO A 23 1.82 1.24 12.31
N GLN A 24 1.34 2.42 11.95
CA GLN A 24 -0.07 2.74 11.93
C GLN A 24 -0.73 1.64 11.09
N LEU A 25 -1.55 0.80 11.73
CA LEU A 25 -2.27 -0.27 11.06
C LEU A 25 -3.34 0.38 10.20
N LEU A 26 -2.92 0.93 9.06
CA LEU A 26 -3.84 1.48 8.08
C LEU A 26 -4.76 0.35 7.66
N PRO A 27 -6.08 0.56 7.70
CA PRO A 27 -7.02 -0.45 7.26
C PRO A 27 -6.65 -0.94 5.86
N GLN A 28 -6.57 -2.25 5.67
CA GLN A 28 -6.21 -2.87 4.38
C GLN A 28 -7.08 -2.42 3.20
N TYR A 29 -8.27 -1.84 3.45
CA TYR A 29 -9.10 -1.24 2.39
C TYR A 29 -8.44 -0.04 1.72
N VAL A 30 -7.51 0.65 2.42
CA VAL A 30 -6.82 1.84 1.93
C VAL A 30 -5.66 1.48 0.98
N ILE A 31 -5.10 0.28 1.11
CA ILE A 31 -3.87 -0.14 0.39
C ILE A 31 -4.16 -0.59 -1.05
N THR A 32 -5.30 -1.22 -1.30
CA THR A 32 -5.69 -1.67 -2.66
C THR A 32 -6.58 -0.68 -3.40
N SER A 33 -7.08 0.33 -2.70
CA SER A 33 -7.72 1.47 -3.32
C SER A 33 -6.60 2.40 -3.77
N GLY A 34 -6.13 2.25 -5.01
CA GLY A 34 -5.49 3.39 -5.67
C GLY A 34 -6.36 4.63 -5.44
N THR A 35 -5.78 5.83 -5.44
CA THR A 35 -6.46 7.08 -5.07
C THR A 35 -7.76 7.40 -5.84
N ARG A 36 -8.19 6.53 -6.77
CA ARG A 36 -9.43 6.54 -7.53
C ARG A 36 -10.25 5.28 -7.26
N LYS A 37 -11.53 5.46 -6.96
CA LYS A 37 -12.51 4.40 -6.63
C LYS A 37 -13.06 3.68 -7.88
N ASP A 38 -12.28 3.63 -8.95
CA ASP A 38 -12.73 3.15 -10.28
C ASP A 38 -12.43 1.66 -10.50
N CYS A 39 -11.85 0.98 -9.51
CA CYS A 39 -11.57 -0.45 -9.56
C CYS A 39 -12.23 -1.19 -8.39
N VAL A 40 -12.63 -2.44 -8.65
CA VAL A 40 -13.18 -3.36 -7.65
C VAL A 40 -12.27 -4.56 -7.55
N ARG A 41 -11.99 -5.00 -6.32
CA ARG A 41 -11.19 -6.19 -6.07
C ARG A 41 -12.08 -7.36 -5.67
N LEU A 42 -12.08 -8.40 -6.49
CA LEU A 42 -12.76 -9.66 -6.21
C LEU A 42 -11.81 -10.62 -5.47
N ARG A 43 -12.34 -11.36 -4.49
CA ARG A 43 -11.64 -12.40 -3.71
C ARG A 43 -12.54 -13.63 -3.64
N GLY A 44 -11.95 -14.79 -3.38
CA GLY A 44 -12.70 -16.06 -3.28
C GLY A 44 -13.10 -16.67 -4.62
N LEU A 45 -12.39 -16.29 -5.69
CA LEU A 45 -12.58 -16.92 -7.00
C LEU A 45 -11.96 -18.33 -7.00
N PRO A 46 -12.58 -19.30 -7.70
CA PRO A 46 -11.99 -20.62 -7.89
C PRO A 46 -10.71 -20.53 -8.74
N TYR A 47 -9.81 -21.51 -8.60
CA TYR A 47 -8.52 -21.52 -9.33
C TYR A 47 -8.68 -21.61 -10.85
N GLU A 48 -9.78 -22.18 -11.31
CA GLU A 48 -10.16 -22.28 -12.73
C GLU A 48 -10.88 -21.04 -13.27
N ALA A 49 -11.04 -19.98 -12.47
CA ALA A 49 -11.67 -18.76 -12.91
C ALA A 49 -10.88 -18.08 -14.04
N LEU A 50 -11.58 -17.73 -15.12
CA LEU A 50 -11.06 -16.99 -16.25
C LEU A 50 -11.69 -15.60 -16.29
N VAL A 51 -11.15 -14.72 -17.14
CA VAL A 51 -11.71 -13.37 -17.35
C VAL A 51 -13.18 -13.43 -17.77
N GLU A 52 -13.55 -14.42 -18.58
CA GLU A 52 -14.94 -14.64 -19.04
C GLU A 52 -15.91 -14.84 -17.87
N HIS A 53 -15.53 -15.67 -16.89
CA HIS A 53 -16.33 -15.89 -15.68
C HIS A 53 -16.52 -14.60 -14.87
N ILE A 54 -15.55 -13.68 -14.89
CA ILE A 54 -15.68 -12.38 -14.22
C ILE A 54 -16.65 -11.46 -14.96
N LEU A 55 -16.57 -11.44 -16.29
CA LEU A 55 -17.49 -10.65 -17.11
C LEU A 55 -18.92 -11.15 -16.95
N GLU A 56 -19.11 -12.48 -16.94
CA GLU A 56 -20.40 -13.10 -16.69
C GLU A 56 -20.93 -12.79 -15.28
N PHE A 57 -20.09 -12.91 -14.25
CA PHE A 57 -20.44 -12.54 -12.88
C PHE A 57 -20.83 -11.07 -12.74
N MET A 58 -20.13 -10.17 -13.43
CA MET A 58 -20.46 -8.74 -13.43
C MET A 58 -21.73 -8.41 -14.23
N GLY A 59 -22.17 -9.30 -15.11
CA GLY A 59 -23.42 -9.20 -15.86
C GLY A 59 -23.59 -7.85 -16.55
N GLU A 60 -24.70 -7.17 -16.27
CA GLU A 60 -25.05 -5.86 -16.84
C GLU A 60 -24.06 -4.74 -16.50
N TYR A 61 -23.25 -4.90 -15.45
CA TYR A 61 -22.22 -3.93 -15.07
C TYR A 61 -20.92 -4.10 -15.86
N ALA A 62 -20.73 -5.22 -16.57
CA ALA A 62 -19.53 -5.49 -17.36
C ALA A 62 -19.28 -4.41 -18.43
N LYS A 63 -20.32 -3.73 -18.91
CA LYS A 63 -20.23 -2.60 -19.85
C LYS A 63 -19.42 -1.40 -19.32
N HIS A 64 -19.24 -1.29 -18.01
CA HIS A 64 -18.46 -0.22 -17.39
C HIS A 64 -16.98 -0.59 -17.21
N ILE A 65 -16.60 -1.83 -17.53
CA ILE A 65 -15.20 -2.26 -17.49
C ILE A 65 -14.53 -1.74 -18.76
N VAL A 66 -13.48 -0.94 -18.58
CA VAL A 66 -12.68 -0.44 -19.70
C VAL A 66 -12.02 -1.59 -20.46
N TYR A 67 -11.66 -1.36 -21.72
CA TYR A 67 -10.95 -2.37 -22.52
C TYR A 67 -9.69 -2.86 -21.78
N ARG A 68 -9.56 -4.18 -21.62
CA ARG A 68 -8.50 -4.84 -20.82
C ARG A 68 -8.45 -4.43 -19.33
N GLY A 69 -9.59 -4.02 -18.76
CA GLY A 69 -9.70 -3.56 -17.37
C GLY A 69 -9.73 -4.65 -16.29
N VAL A 70 -9.65 -5.94 -16.66
CA VAL A 70 -9.62 -7.07 -15.70
C VAL A 70 -8.18 -7.52 -15.48
N HIS A 71 -7.74 -7.52 -14.22
CA HIS A 71 -6.39 -7.95 -13.83
C HIS A 71 -6.47 -9.14 -12.89
N MET A 72 -5.95 -10.29 -13.34
CA MET A 72 -5.83 -11.50 -12.52
C MET A 72 -4.55 -11.46 -11.70
N VAL A 73 -4.64 -11.68 -10.39
CA VAL A 73 -3.50 -11.74 -9.47
C VAL A 73 -3.47 -13.11 -8.80
N TYR A 74 -2.46 -13.90 -9.13
CA TYR A 74 -2.24 -15.22 -8.53
C TYR A 74 -1.24 -15.10 -7.38
N ASN A 75 -1.61 -15.62 -6.22
CA ASN A 75 -0.69 -15.79 -5.11
C ASN A 75 -0.21 -17.24 -5.13
N ALA A 76 1.10 -17.45 -5.18
CA ALA A 76 1.66 -18.77 -4.94
C ALA A 76 1.45 -19.09 -3.46
N GLN A 77 0.69 -20.15 -3.17
CA GLN A 77 0.54 -20.66 -1.81
C GLN A 77 1.82 -21.31 -1.31
#